data_AF-A0A853CHA6-F1
#
_entry.id   AF-A0A853CHA6-F1
#
_cell.length_a   1.000
_cell.length_b   1.000
_cell.length_c   1.000
_cell.angle_alpha   90.00
_cell.angle_beta   90.00
_cell.angle_gamma   90.00
#
_symmetry.space_group_name_H-M   'P 1'
#
loop_
_entity.id
_entity.type
_entity.pdbx_description
1 polymer ?
#
loop_
_entity_poly.entity_id
_entity_poly.type
_entity_poly.pdbx_seq_one_letter_code
_entity_poly.pdbx_strand_id
1 'polypeptide(L)'
;MPSGPTDQRPQPPVEEQPAPPVSDRRSKQTFANMLRSLVPLVLIILGVVWWTSFRQSPDVQPVKPIETATTVQLAANRAGYPLLVPTDLPRGYRPTSIRTDAGNAGEGDPVTLEIGYVTPSDQFAEFVVSDDPRADPVTSLLNDATAAGSVQIGADTWTRATRLHERDEETVLSRTVDGVTVVVSGSASEAELEAVAGSVQPYSG
;
A
#
# COMPACT_ATOMS: atom_id res chain seq x y z
N MET A 1 -24.26 50.20 -66.34
CA MET A 1 -23.24 51.26 -66.21
C MET A 1 -22.20 50.78 -65.19
N PRO A 2 -20.88 50.89 -65.45
CA PRO A 2 -20.19 50.06 -66.44
C PRO A 2 -18.81 49.53 -65.95
N SER A 3 -18.23 48.64 -66.78
CA SER A 3 -16.78 48.50 -67.08
C SER A 3 -15.78 47.95 -66.06
N GLY A 4 -15.09 46.88 -66.49
CA GLY A 4 -13.67 46.66 -66.19
C GLY A 4 -13.17 45.24 -66.49
N PRO A 5 -12.64 44.95 -67.70
CA PRO A 5 -12.01 43.68 -68.05
C PRO A 5 -10.46 43.74 -68.04
N THR A 6 -9.85 42.57 -67.85
CA THR A 6 -8.53 42.03 -68.30
C THR A 6 -7.17 42.75 -68.04
N ASP A 7 -6.19 41.86 -67.75
CA ASP A 7 -4.77 41.85 -68.15
C ASP A 7 -3.66 42.51 -67.30
N GLN A 8 -2.80 41.64 -66.74
CA GLN A 8 -1.33 41.74 -66.58
C GLN A 8 -0.85 40.51 -65.78
N ARG A 9 0.21 39.75 -66.05
CA ARG A 9 1.18 39.50 -67.13
C ARG A 9 1.96 38.23 -66.63
N PRO A 10 2.66 37.45 -67.47
CA PRO A 10 3.30 36.17 -67.06
C PRO A 10 4.40 36.36 -66.01
N GLN A 11 4.47 35.52 -64.98
CA GLN A 11 5.65 35.43 -64.11
C GLN A 11 6.71 34.54 -64.79
N PRO A 12 7.96 35.01 -64.94
CA PRO A 12 9.05 34.19 -65.49
C PRO A 12 9.45 33.08 -64.49
N PRO A 13 9.98 31.94 -64.98
CA PRO A 13 10.41 30.84 -64.11
C PRO A 13 11.65 31.28 -63.34
N VAL A 14 11.56 31.33 -62.01
CA VAL A 14 12.74 31.56 -61.17
C VAL A 14 13.47 30.23 -60.99
N GLU A 15 14.66 30.23 -61.58
CA GLU A 15 15.73 29.25 -61.50
C GLU A 15 15.97 28.74 -60.08
N GLU A 16 15.98 27.42 -59.93
CA GLU A 16 16.21 26.68 -58.70
C GLU A 16 17.67 26.85 -58.27
N GLN A 17 17.94 27.81 -57.38
CA GLN A 17 19.25 27.95 -56.75
C GLN A 17 19.52 26.78 -55.79
N PRO A 18 20.69 26.11 -55.86
CA PRO A 18 20.97 24.96 -55.02
C PRO A 18 21.15 25.40 -53.57
N ALA A 19 20.51 24.67 -52.65
CA ALA A 19 20.54 24.97 -51.21
C ALA A 19 21.99 24.89 -50.64
N PRO A 20 22.42 25.85 -49.81
CA PRO A 20 23.73 25.78 -49.14
C PRO A 20 23.75 24.69 -48.07
N PRO A 21 24.94 24.15 -47.71
CA PRO A 21 25.06 23.03 -46.78
C PRO A 21 24.46 23.38 -45.42
N VAL A 22 23.49 22.57 -44.98
CA VAL A 22 22.81 22.75 -43.70
C VAL A 22 23.81 22.51 -42.57
N SER A 23 24.00 23.54 -41.76
CA SER A 23 25.14 23.73 -40.89
C SER A 23 25.01 22.99 -39.55
N ASP A 24 26.08 22.32 -39.15
CA ASP A 24 26.28 21.61 -37.87
C ASP A 24 26.31 22.54 -36.62
N ARG A 25 26.20 23.85 -36.85
CA ARG A 25 25.94 24.85 -35.79
C ARG A 25 24.48 24.83 -35.34
N ARG A 26 23.56 24.48 -36.25
CA ARG A 26 22.12 24.43 -35.95
C ARG A 26 21.81 23.29 -34.98
N SER A 27 22.45 22.13 -35.12
CA SER A 27 22.31 20.98 -34.21
C SER A 27 22.77 21.29 -32.79
N LYS A 28 23.95 21.92 -32.63
CA LYS A 28 24.47 22.36 -31.31
C LYS A 28 23.63 23.47 -30.69
N GLN A 29 23.11 24.39 -31.49
CA GLN A 29 22.13 25.38 -31.03
C GLN A 29 20.82 24.74 -30.61
N THR A 30 20.32 23.73 -31.35
CA THR A 30 19.13 22.96 -30.99
C THR A 30 19.34 22.19 -29.69
N PHE A 31 20.48 21.53 -29.51
CA PHE A 31 20.80 20.79 -28.28
C PHE A 31 20.96 21.74 -27.08
N ALA A 32 21.67 22.85 -27.25
CA ALA A 32 21.81 23.88 -26.22
C ALA A 32 20.47 24.57 -25.89
N ASN A 33 19.58 24.74 -26.87
CA ASN A 33 18.23 25.23 -26.65
C ASN A 33 17.34 24.18 -25.98
N MET A 34 17.43 22.91 -26.37
CA MET A 34 16.71 21.81 -25.74
C MET A 34 17.12 21.64 -24.28
N LEU A 35 18.42 21.70 -23.99
CA LEU A 35 18.94 21.66 -22.62
C LEU A 35 18.50 22.91 -21.83
N ARG A 36 18.52 24.10 -22.46
CA ARG A 36 17.97 25.32 -21.84
C ARG A 36 16.48 25.25 -21.54
N SER A 37 15.69 24.54 -22.34
CA SER A 37 14.26 24.34 -22.07
C SER A 37 14.00 23.21 -21.07
N LEU A 38 14.93 22.26 -20.93
CA LEU A 38 14.83 21.14 -20.00
C LEU A 38 15.22 21.55 -18.57
N VAL A 39 16.23 22.42 -18.42
CA VAL A 39 16.71 22.87 -17.11
C VAL A 39 15.59 23.48 -16.25
N PRO A 40 14.73 24.39 -16.75
CA PRO A 40 13.58 24.88 -16.00
C PRO A 40 12.62 23.77 -15.57
N LEU A 41 12.33 22.83 -16.46
CA LEU A 41 11.45 21.69 -16.17
C LEU A 41 12.04 20.79 -15.08
N VAL A 42 13.33 20.45 -15.17
CA VAL A 42 14.04 19.65 -14.17
C VAL A 42 14.09 20.39 -12.83
N LEU A 43 14.33 21.70 -12.83
CA LEU A 43 14.30 22.52 -11.62
C LEU A 43 12.89 22.61 -11.02
N ILE A 44 11.84 22.65 -11.83
CA ILE A 44 10.46 22.57 -11.37
C ILE A 44 10.19 21.18 -10.78
N ILE A 45 10.61 20.09 -11.43
CA ILE A 45 10.45 18.74 -10.92
C ILE A 45 11.22 18.55 -9.61
N LEU A 46 12.48 18.96 -9.54
CA LEU A 46 13.29 18.92 -8.33
C LEU A 46 12.72 19.84 -7.25
N GLY A 47 12.18 20.99 -7.63
CA GLY A 47 11.48 21.91 -6.74
C GLY A 47 10.21 21.30 -6.19
N VAL A 48 9.42 20.60 -7.02
CA VAL A 48 8.23 19.86 -6.60
C VAL A 48 8.62 18.66 -5.75
N VAL A 49 9.62 17.86 -6.11
CA VAL A 49 10.09 16.70 -5.33
C VAL A 49 10.68 17.15 -4.00
N TRP A 50 11.48 18.20 -3.99
CA TRP A 50 12.01 18.79 -2.76
C TRP A 50 10.88 19.39 -1.94
N TRP A 51 9.95 20.13 -2.54
CA TRP A 51 8.79 20.70 -1.85
C TRP A 51 7.84 19.64 -1.33
N THR A 52 7.58 18.57 -2.08
CA THR A 52 6.79 17.42 -1.64
C THR A 52 7.55 16.68 -0.57
N SER A 53 8.86 16.46 -0.68
CA SER A 53 9.66 15.79 0.34
C SER A 53 9.81 16.62 1.63
N PHE A 54 9.88 17.94 1.52
CA PHE A 54 10.02 18.87 2.65
C PHE A 54 8.65 19.18 3.30
N ARG A 55 7.56 19.23 2.50
CA ARG A 55 6.17 19.21 3.01
C ARG A 55 5.74 17.83 3.49
N GLN A 56 6.36 16.77 2.99
CA GLN A 56 6.41 15.43 3.59
C GLN A 56 7.45 15.40 4.71
N SER A 57 7.57 16.49 5.48
CA SER A 57 7.69 16.30 6.93
C SER A 57 6.55 15.34 7.35
N PRO A 58 6.76 14.41 8.30
CA PRO A 58 5.92 13.24 8.58
C PRO A 58 4.56 13.60 9.18
N ASP A 59 3.79 14.35 8.40
CA ASP A 59 2.45 14.86 8.63
C ASP A 59 1.54 14.36 7.49
N VAL A 60 1.87 13.17 6.96
CA VAL A 60 0.88 12.27 6.40
C VAL A 60 -0.04 11.99 7.58
N GLN A 61 -1.16 12.73 7.67
CA GLN A 61 -2.16 12.69 8.75
C GLN A 61 -1.85 11.58 9.75
N PRO A 62 -1.13 11.87 10.87
CA PRO A 62 -0.63 10.80 11.73
C PRO A 62 -1.83 9.94 12.07
N VAL A 63 -1.86 8.72 11.54
CA VAL A 63 -2.97 7.81 11.81
C VAL A 63 -2.94 7.65 13.31
N LYS A 64 -3.88 8.31 13.98
CA LYS A 64 -3.81 8.54 15.42
C LYS A 64 -3.81 7.15 16.03
N PRO A 65 -2.70 6.70 16.65
CA PRO A 65 -2.66 5.37 17.22
C PRO A 65 -3.83 5.26 18.19
N ILE A 66 -4.74 4.33 17.91
CA ILE A 66 -5.90 4.16 18.77
C ILE A 66 -5.48 3.40 20.02
N GLU A 67 -6.16 3.67 21.13
CA GLU A 67 -5.98 2.87 22.32
C GLU A 67 -6.59 1.49 22.08
N THR A 68 -5.77 0.44 22.10
CA THR A 68 -6.23 -0.95 21.91
C THR A 68 -6.44 -1.69 23.23
N ALA A 69 -5.81 -1.23 24.32
CA ALA A 69 -5.73 -1.93 25.60
C ALA A 69 -7.11 -2.30 26.17
N THR A 70 -8.04 -1.34 26.24
CA THR A 70 -9.39 -1.58 26.77
C THR A 70 -10.16 -2.65 25.97
N THR A 71 -10.06 -2.64 24.65
CA THR A 71 -10.76 -3.59 23.79
C THR A 71 -10.11 -4.98 23.83
N VAL A 72 -8.78 -5.06 23.85
CA VAL A 72 -8.05 -6.32 24.05
C VAL A 72 -8.41 -6.93 25.40
N GLN A 73 -8.46 -6.13 26.46
CA GLN A 73 -8.84 -6.60 27.78
C GLN A 73 -10.29 -7.10 27.82
N LEU A 74 -11.22 -6.41 27.16
CA LEU A 74 -12.60 -6.87 27.02
C LEU A 74 -12.66 -8.22 26.30
N ALA A 75 -11.97 -8.36 25.17
CA ALA A 75 -11.92 -9.61 24.42
C ALA A 75 -11.31 -10.74 25.27
N ALA A 76 -10.21 -10.49 25.98
CA ALA A 76 -9.56 -11.47 26.84
C ALA A 76 -10.45 -11.94 27.99
N ASN A 77 -11.27 -11.05 28.55
CA ASN A 77 -12.19 -11.40 29.64
C ASN A 77 -13.42 -12.19 29.17
N ARG A 78 -13.75 -12.12 27.87
CA ARG A 78 -14.92 -12.80 27.28
C ARG A 78 -14.56 -14.08 26.54
N ALA A 79 -13.36 -14.13 25.98
CA ALA A 79 -12.86 -15.29 25.25
C ALA A 79 -12.83 -16.53 26.16
N GLY A 80 -13.38 -17.63 25.67
CA GLY A 80 -13.27 -18.95 26.31
C GLY A 80 -11.89 -19.60 26.16
N TYR A 81 -10.91 -18.87 25.61
CA TYR A 81 -9.58 -19.35 25.25
C TYR A 81 -8.50 -18.35 25.66
N PRO A 82 -7.21 -18.77 25.78
CA PRO A 82 -6.10 -17.85 25.97
C PRO A 82 -5.96 -16.93 24.76
N LEU A 83 -6.43 -15.67 24.89
CA LEU A 83 -6.39 -14.70 23.80
C LEU A 83 -4.94 -14.47 23.35
N LEU A 84 -4.69 -14.64 22.07
CA LEU A 84 -3.41 -14.34 21.43
C LEU A 84 -3.46 -12.95 20.82
N VAL A 85 -2.44 -12.13 21.04
CA VAL A 85 -2.35 -10.79 20.46
C VAL A 85 -0.91 -10.44 20.05
N PRO A 86 -0.70 -9.57 19.04
CA PRO A 86 0.59 -9.01 18.73
C PRO A 86 1.13 -8.17 19.90
N THR A 87 2.31 -8.52 20.41
CA THR A 87 3.02 -7.82 21.49
C THR A 87 4.46 -7.57 21.10
N ASP A 88 5.08 -6.48 21.57
CA ASP A 88 6.49 -6.17 21.29
C ASP A 88 6.86 -6.07 19.79
N LEU A 89 5.92 -5.56 18.98
CA LEU A 89 6.17 -5.23 17.57
C LEU A 89 7.39 -4.30 17.42
N PRO A 90 8.16 -4.43 16.32
CA PRO A 90 9.22 -3.49 16.00
C PRO A 90 8.71 -2.04 15.95
N ARG A 91 9.61 -1.07 16.07
CA ARG A 91 9.22 0.35 15.97
C ARG A 91 8.63 0.64 14.59
N GLY A 92 7.54 1.43 14.58
CA GLY A 92 6.93 1.94 13.35
C GLY A 92 5.55 1.34 13.04
N TYR A 93 5.20 0.20 13.64
CA TYR A 93 3.84 -0.34 13.60
C TYR A 93 2.92 0.53 14.45
N ARG A 94 1.84 1.02 13.85
CA ARG A 94 0.85 1.88 14.51
C ARG A 94 -0.53 1.24 14.39
N PRO A 95 -1.23 0.92 15.50
CA PRO A 95 -2.59 0.40 15.41
C PRO A 95 -3.54 1.51 14.92
N THR A 96 -4.34 1.19 13.91
CA THR A 96 -5.24 2.14 13.23
C THR A 96 -6.71 1.75 13.37
N SER A 97 -6.99 0.47 13.60
CA SER A 97 -8.32 -0.06 13.86
C SER A 97 -8.27 -1.18 14.89
N ILE A 98 -9.34 -1.30 15.67
CA ILE A 98 -9.57 -2.45 16.55
C ILE A 98 -11.06 -2.76 16.55
N ARG A 99 -11.42 -4.03 16.40
CA ARG A 99 -12.81 -4.50 16.42
C ARG A 99 -12.88 -5.80 17.19
N THR A 100 -14.00 -5.99 17.88
CA THR A 100 -14.30 -7.25 18.55
C THR A 100 -15.80 -7.43 18.67
N ASP A 101 -16.25 -8.68 18.59
CA ASP A 101 -17.62 -9.09 18.88
C ASP A 101 -17.86 -9.32 20.39
N ALA A 102 -16.82 -9.28 21.22
CA ALA A 102 -16.88 -9.53 22.67
C ALA A 102 -17.89 -8.65 23.42
N GLY A 103 -18.22 -7.46 22.90
CA GLY A 103 -19.24 -6.59 23.48
C GLY A 103 -20.66 -7.15 23.39
N ASN A 104 -20.91 -8.05 22.44
CA ASN A 104 -22.19 -8.72 22.23
C ASN A 104 -22.16 -10.20 22.64
N ALA A 105 -20.98 -10.77 22.86
CA ALA A 105 -20.79 -12.17 23.26
C ALA A 105 -21.31 -12.45 24.68
N GLY A 106 -22.15 -13.47 24.81
CA GLY A 106 -22.52 -14.10 26.06
C GLY A 106 -21.41 -15.01 26.62
N GLU A 107 -21.69 -15.65 27.75
CA GLU A 107 -20.76 -16.61 28.34
C GLU A 107 -20.67 -17.87 27.45
N GLY A 108 -19.46 -18.17 26.97
CA GLY A 108 -19.21 -19.32 26.08
C GLY A 108 -19.48 -19.07 24.60
N ASP A 109 -19.88 -17.85 24.21
CA ASP A 109 -19.92 -17.44 22.81
C ASP A 109 -18.49 -17.27 22.26
N PRO A 110 -18.27 -17.54 20.96
CA PRO A 110 -16.97 -17.31 20.34
C PRO A 110 -16.62 -15.82 20.38
N VAL A 111 -15.32 -15.54 20.45
CA VAL A 111 -14.79 -14.18 20.49
C VAL A 111 -13.78 -13.99 19.37
N THR A 112 -14.06 -13.00 18.53
CA THR A 112 -13.19 -12.53 17.47
C THR A 112 -12.60 -11.17 17.85
N LEU A 113 -11.31 -11.01 17.60
CA LEU A 113 -10.59 -9.74 17.73
C LEU A 113 -9.83 -9.46 16.43
N GLU A 114 -10.01 -8.26 15.92
CA GLU A 114 -9.31 -7.74 14.74
C GLU A 114 -8.50 -6.51 15.15
N ILE A 115 -7.26 -6.42 14.69
CA ILE A 115 -6.41 -5.24 14.86
C ILE A 115 -5.76 -4.90 13.51
N GLY A 116 -6.01 -3.69 13.02
CA GLY A 116 -5.33 -3.14 11.85
C GLY A 116 -4.13 -2.31 12.26
N TYR A 117 -3.05 -2.43 11.51
CA TYR A 117 -1.81 -1.69 11.69
C TYR A 117 -1.41 -1.00 10.38
N VAL A 118 -0.80 0.17 10.52
CA VAL A 118 0.07 0.73 9.48
C VAL A 118 1.50 0.34 9.83
N THR A 119 2.20 -0.27 8.88
CA THR A 119 3.57 -0.78 9.02
C THR A 119 4.61 0.35 8.90
N PRO A 120 5.90 0.09 9.20
CA PRO A 120 6.97 1.08 9.00
C PRO A 120 7.10 1.57 7.56
N SER A 121 6.69 0.76 6.57
CA SER A 121 6.67 1.13 5.15
C SER A 121 5.35 1.77 4.70
N ASP A 122 4.52 2.23 5.66
CA ASP A 122 3.19 2.81 5.44
C ASP A 122 2.24 1.91 4.62
N GLN A 123 2.37 0.59 4.80
CA GLN A 123 1.45 -0.41 4.26
C GLN A 123 0.49 -0.91 5.34
N PHE A 124 -0.54 -1.66 4.94
CA PHE A 124 -1.53 -2.18 5.87
C PHE A 124 -1.23 -3.64 6.25
N ALA A 125 -1.33 -3.93 7.55
CA ALA A 125 -1.32 -5.27 8.10
C ALA A 125 -2.52 -5.45 9.03
N GLU A 126 -3.30 -6.48 8.79
CA GLU A 126 -4.45 -6.88 9.59
C GLU A 126 -4.12 -8.16 10.35
N PHE A 127 -4.41 -8.14 11.65
CA PHE A 127 -4.36 -9.29 12.54
C PHE A 127 -5.78 -9.68 12.92
N VAL A 128 -6.12 -10.95 12.81
CA VAL A 128 -7.39 -11.53 13.23
C VAL A 128 -7.13 -12.74 14.11
N VAL A 129 -7.85 -12.84 15.22
CA VAL A 129 -7.89 -14.04 16.06
C VAL A 129 -9.33 -14.39 16.39
N SER A 130 -9.68 -15.67 16.29
CA SER A 130 -11.00 -16.19 16.67
C SER A 130 -10.93 -17.67 17.03
N ASP A 131 -11.76 -18.10 17.99
CA ASP A 131 -12.05 -19.52 18.27
C ASP A 131 -13.19 -20.08 17.41
N ASP A 132 -13.81 -19.26 16.56
CA ASP A 132 -14.71 -19.72 15.51
C ASP A 132 -14.04 -19.62 14.13
N PRO A 133 -13.65 -20.75 13.49
CA PRO A 133 -13.08 -20.72 12.14
C PRO A 133 -14.09 -20.26 11.08
N ARG A 134 -15.38 -20.16 11.42
CA ARG A 134 -16.43 -19.61 10.54
C ARG A 134 -16.70 -18.13 10.77
N ALA A 135 -16.01 -17.47 11.69
CA ALA A 135 -16.15 -16.04 11.90
C ALA A 135 -15.93 -15.28 10.58
N ASP A 136 -16.79 -14.29 10.29
CA ASP A 136 -16.71 -13.53 9.05
C ASP A 136 -15.31 -12.93 8.81
N PRO A 137 -14.61 -12.35 9.81
CA PRO A 137 -13.25 -11.84 9.61
C PRO A 137 -12.25 -12.93 9.20
N VAL A 138 -12.34 -14.13 9.78
CA VAL A 138 -11.46 -15.26 9.44
C VAL A 138 -11.75 -15.76 8.02
N THR A 139 -13.02 -16.03 7.72
CA THR A 139 -13.42 -16.60 6.42
C THR A 139 -13.21 -15.62 5.27
N SER A 140 -13.36 -14.31 5.50
CA SER A 140 -13.09 -13.28 4.49
C SER A 140 -11.63 -13.23 4.04
N LEU A 141 -10.69 -13.65 4.89
CA LEU A 141 -9.26 -13.72 4.59
C LEU A 141 -8.87 -15.08 3.98
N LEU A 142 -9.50 -16.17 4.42
CA LEU A 142 -9.08 -17.53 4.08
C LEU A 142 -9.81 -18.15 2.89
N ASN A 143 -11.09 -17.85 2.65
CA ASN A 143 -11.89 -18.56 1.64
C ASN A 143 -11.40 -18.34 0.20
N ASP A 144 -10.93 -17.13 -0.11
CA ASP A 144 -10.41 -16.77 -1.43
C ASP A 144 -8.86 -16.87 -1.50
N ALA A 145 -8.22 -17.37 -0.44
CA ALA A 145 -6.79 -17.54 -0.40
C ALA A 145 -6.36 -18.88 -0.99
N THR A 146 -5.39 -18.84 -1.89
CA THR A 146 -4.76 -20.02 -2.50
C THR A 146 -3.52 -20.38 -1.71
N ALA A 147 -3.47 -21.61 -1.19
CA ALA A 147 -2.31 -22.09 -0.43
C ALA A 147 -1.02 -22.02 -1.26
N ALA A 148 0.01 -21.44 -0.66
CA ALA A 148 1.32 -21.19 -1.27
C ALA A 148 2.47 -21.82 -0.46
N GLY A 149 2.15 -22.70 0.50
CA GLY A 149 3.10 -23.47 1.30
C GLY A 149 3.04 -23.14 2.79
N SER A 150 4.18 -23.26 3.47
CA SER A 150 4.32 -22.94 4.90
C SER A 150 5.61 -22.16 5.13
N VAL A 151 5.60 -21.30 6.14
CA VAL A 151 6.75 -20.51 6.59
C VAL A 151 6.95 -20.69 8.09
N GLN A 152 8.21 -20.74 8.52
CA GLN A 152 8.57 -20.84 9.93
C GLN A 152 8.82 -19.43 10.48
N ILE A 153 8.03 -19.02 11.48
CA ILE A 153 8.12 -17.69 12.09
C ILE A 153 8.32 -17.88 13.59
N GLY A 154 9.55 -17.59 14.05
CA GLY A 154 9.94 -17.93 15.42
C GLY A 154 9.85 -19.43 15.68
N ALA A 155 9.16 -19.82 16.75
CA ALA A 155 8.94 -21.23 17.10
C ALA A 155 7.74 -21.87 16.36
N ASP A 156 6.93 -21.07 15.67
CA ASP A 156 5.65 -21.50 15.13
C ASP A 156 5.68 -21.66 13.61
N THR A 157 5.00 -22.70 13.11
CA THR A 157 4.80 -22.92 11.67
C THR A 157 3.50 -22.28 11.24
N TRP A 158 3.56 -21.45 10.20
CA TRP A 158 2.42 -20.76 9.62
C TRP A 158 2.15 -21.29 8.21
N THR A 159 0.87 -21.43 7.86
CA THR A 159 0.44 -21.65 6.49
C THR A 159 0.52 -20.33 5.75
N ARG A 160 1.22 -20.35 4.62
CA ARG A 160 1.31 -19.23 3.68
C ARG A 160 0.32 -19.45 2.56
N ALA A 161 -0.48 -18.45 2.26
CA ALA A 161 -1.39 -18.41 1.12
C ALA A 161 -1.32 -17.04 0.46
N THR A 162 -1.84 -16.94 -0.76
CA THR A 162 -1.99 -15.68 -1.47
C THR A 162 -3.44 -15.48 -1.87
N ARG A 163 -3.92 -14.24 -1.82
CA ARG A 163 -5.28 -13.88 -2.26
C ARG A 163 -5.21 -12.69 -3.20
N LEU A 164 -6.19 -12.55 -4.05
CA LEU A 164 -6.40 -11.30 -4.79
C LEU A 164 -7.31 -10.40 -3.97
N HIS A 165 -6.83 -9.20 -3.67
CA HIS A 165 -7.63 -8.13 -3.09
C HIS A 165 -7.67 -6.95 -4.07
N GLU A 166 -8.86 -6.63 -4.56
CA GLU A 166 -9.06 -5.71 -5.67
C GLU A 166 -8.28 -6.08 -6.94
N ARG A 167 -7.06 -5.56 -7.10
CA ARG A 167 -6.16 -5.79 -8.25
C ARG A 167 -4.76 -6.25 -7.85
N ASP A 168 -4.48 -6.31 -6.55
CA ASP A 168 -3.18 -6.64 -6.00
C ASP A 168 -3.22 -8.01 -5.32
N GLU A 169 -2.08 -8.71 -5.35
CA GLU A 169 -1.91 -9.97 -4.63
C GLU A 169 -1.45 -9.67 -3.20
N GLU A 170 -2.17 -10.19 -2.21
CA GLU A 170 -1.84 -10.08 -0.79
C GLU A 170 -1.41 -11.44 -0.23
N THR A 171 -0.46 -11.40 0.70
CA THR A 171 -0.06 -12.60 1.45
C THR A 171 -0.98 -12.79 2.65
N VAL A 172 -1.38 -14.04 2.88
CA VAL A 172 -2.15 -14.46 4.04
C VAL A 172 -1.32 -15.48 4.81
N LEU A 173 -1.00 -15.15 6.06
CA LEU A 173 -0.35 -16.05 7.01
C LEU A 173 -1.40 -16.53 7.99
N SER A 174 -1.57 -17.84 8.14
CA SER A 174 -2.54 -18.40 9.08
C SER A 174 -1.96 -19.53 9.90
N ARG A 175 -2.47 -19.68 11.12
CA ARG A 175 -2.21 -20.86 11.95
C ARG A 175 -3.41 -21.15 12.84
N THR A 176 -3.55 -22.41 13.25
CA THR A 176 -4.55 -22.81 14.23
C THR A 176 -3.85 -23.51 15.39
N VAL A 177 -4.10 -23.05 16.62
CA VAL A 177 -3.56 -23.62 17.85
C VAL A 177 -4.71 -23.80 18.84
N ASP A 178 -4.89 -25.02 19.36
CA ASP A 178 -5.93 -25.35 20.35
C ASP A 178 -7.35 -24.88 19.97
N GLY A 179 -7.69 -24.93 18.67
CA GLY A 179 -8.98 -24.48 18.15
C GLY A 179 -9.08 -22.99 17.84
N VAL A 180 -8.07 -22.20 18.21
CA VAL A 180 -7.97 -20.76 17.93
C VAL A 180 -7.26 -20.54 16.60
N THR A 181 -7.92 -19.85 15.68
CA THR A 181 -7.35 -19.47 14.38
C THR A 181 -6.80 -18.06 14.46
N VAL A 182 -5.55 -17.91 14.05
CA VAL A 182 -4.87 -16.62 13.91
C VAL A 182 -4.56 -16.40 12.44
N VAL A 183 -4.89 -15.22 11.93
CA VAL A 183 -4.63 -14.81 10.55
C VAL A 183 -3.95 -13.45 10.55
N VAL A 184 -2.93 -13.31 9.71
CA VAL A 184 -2.26 -12.04 9.41
C VAL A 184 -2.27 -11.85 7.89
N SER A 185 -2.79 -10.73 7.41
CA SER A 185 -2.92 -10.43 5.98
C SER A 185 -2.79 -8.94 5.71
N GLY A 186 -2.61 -8.55 4.45
CA GLY A 186 -2.75 -7.16 4.01
C GLY A 186 -1.80 -6.80 2.88
N SER A 187 -1.73 -5.50 2.58
CA SER A 187 -0.88 -4.94 1.51
C SER A 187 0.60 -4.86 1.89
N ALA A 188 0.94 -5.04 3.16
CA ALA A 188 2.30 -5.02 3.64
C ALA A 188 3.14 -6.15 3.04
N SER A 189 4.46 -5.93 2.99
CA SER A 189 5.38 -6.97 2.54
C SER A 189 5.30 -8.20 3.45
N GLU A 190 5.59 -9.38 2.91
CA GLU A 190 5.59 -10.63 3.69
C GLU A 190 6.45 -10.52 4.95
N ALA A 191 7.64 -9.89 4.87
CA ALA A 191 8.50 -9.69 6.04
C ALA A 191 7.85 -8.80 7.13
N GLU A 192 7.02 -7.83 6.76
CA GLU A 192 6.28 -7.01 7.73
C GLU A 192 5.09 -7.77 8.34
N LEU A 193 4.41 -8.60 7.54
CA LEU A 193 3.36 -9.51 8.04
C LEU A 193 3.94 -10.57 8.97
N GLU A 194 5.10 -11.12 8.65
CA GLU A 194 5.84 -12.06 9.51
C GLU A 194 6.25 -11.42 10.83
N ALA A 195 6.59 -10.12 10.84
CA ALA A 195 6.87 -9.41 12.09
C ALA A 195 5.62 -9.32 12.99
N VAL A 196 4.43 -9.12 12.40
CA VAL A 196 3.16 -9.18 13.15
C VAL A 196 2.90 -10.60 13.65
N ALA A 197 2.98 -11.59 12.77
CA ALA A 197 2.77 -13.00 13.11
C ALA A 197 3.73 -13.50 14.21
N GLY A 198 5.02 -13.13 14.13
CA GLY A 198 6.05 -13.52 15.10
C GLY A 198 5.95 -12.79 16.44
N SER A 199 5.19 -11.70 16.50
CA SER A 199 4.94 -10.94 17.72
C SER A 199 3.73 -11.46 18.51
N VAL A 200 2.99 -12.43 17.95
CA VAL A 200 1.78 -12.99 18.58
C VAL A 200 2.15 -13.80 19.81
N GLN A 201 1.66 -13.37 20.97
CA GLN A 201 1.86 -14.04 22.25
C GLN A 201 0.54 -14.13 23.03
N PRO A 202 0.42 -15.05 23.99
CA PRO A 202 -0.69 -15.03 24.95
C PRO A 202 -0.78 -13.68 25.67
N TYR A 203 -1.97 -13.11 25.72
CA TYR A 203 -2.22 -11.88 26.43
C TYR A 203 -1.93 -12.05 27.92
N SER A 204 -1.04 -11.20 28.44
CA SER A 204 -0.73 -11.06 29.86
C SER A 204 -1.11 -9.64 30.25
N GLY A 205 -2.25 -9.49 30.95
CA GLY A 205 -2.79 -8.19 31.37
C GLY A 205 -1.95 -7.48 32.43
#